data_AF-A0A090RN87-F1
#
_entry.id   AF-A0A090RN87-F1
#
_cell.length_a   1.000
_cell.length_b   1.000
_cell.length_c   1.000
_cell.angle_alpha   90.00
_cell.angle_beta   90.00
_cell.angle_gamma   90.00
#
_symmetry.space_group_name_H-M   'P 1'
#
loop_
_entity.id
_entity.type
_entity.pdbx_description
1 polymer ?
#
loop_
_entity_poly.entity_id
_entity_poly.type
_entity_poly.pdbx_seq_one_letter_code
_entity_poly.pdbx_strand_id
1 'polypeptide(L)'
;MRSLRLQGRSGDDGPIDAHISKIVDGVSGTAMQSFANQLTDKEIAAVITYQRNAWGNNTGDVIQASDINAYKTQEAEPSSKEL
;
A
#
# COMPACT_ATOMS: atom_id res chain seq x y z
N MET A 1 35.70 3.58 -19.78
CA MET A 1 35.46 3.64 -18.31
C MET A 1 33.97 3.88 -18.06
N ARG A 2 33.46 3.29 -16.98
CA ARG A 2 32.05 3.09 -16.64
C ARG A 2 31.30 4.42 -16.44
N SER A 3 30.11 4.55 -17.03
CA SER A 3 29.14 5.58 -16.65
C SER A 3 27.72 5.11 -16.99
N LEU A 4 27.33 3.95 -16.46
CA LEU A 4 25.93 3.54 -16.43
C LEU A 4 25.24 4.37 -15.34
N ARG A 5 24.68 5.53 -15.71
CA ARG A 5 23.60 6.13 -14.93
C ARG A 5 22.43 5.17 -15.03
N LEU A 6 22.21 4.38 -13.98
CA LEU A 6 20.92 3.74 -13.76
C LEU A 6 19.91 4.85 -13.50
N GLN A 7 19.27 5.26 -14.58
CA GLN A 7 18.02 5.99 -14.63
C GLN A 7 17.03 5.31 -13.68
N GLY A 8 16.45 6.09 -12.75
CA GLY A 8 15.26 5.75 -11.97
C GLY A 8 15.26 4.36 -11.37
N ARG A 9 15.75 4.22 -10.13
CA ARG A 9 15.24 3.16 -9.26
C ARG A 9 13.73 3.38 -9.21
N SER A 10 12.97 2.54 -9.92
CA SER A 10 11.51 2.52 -9.84
C SER A 10 11.18 2.53 -8.36
N GLY A 11 10.62 3.65 -7.93
CA GLY A 11 10.42 3.94 -6.52
C GLY A 11 9.66 2.80 -5.89
N ASP A 12 10.21 2.30 -4.80
CA ASP A 12 9.62 1.36 -3.86
C ASP A 12 8.34 1.93 -3.18
N ASP A 13 7.83 3.06 -3.68
CA ASP A 13 6.65 3.79 -3.24
C ASP A 13 5.64 3.84 -4.40
N GLY A 14 4.88 2.76 -4.57
CA GLY A 14 3.66 2.82 -5.36
C GLY A 14 2.65 3.83 -4.78
N PRO A 15 1.52 4.08 -5.48
CA PRO A 15 0.43 4.86 -4.91
C PRO A 15 0.00 4.23 -3.57
N ILE A 16 -0.34 5.08 -2.59
CA ILE A 16 -0.69 4.68 -1.23
C ILE A 16 -1.79 3.60 -1.26
N ASP A 17 -2.80 3.77 -2.12
CA ASP A 17 -3.84 2.77 -2.38
C ASP A 17 -3.33 1.37 -2.71
N ALA A 18 -2.29 1.24 -3.55
CA ALA A 18 -1.74 -0.06 -3.91
C ALA A 18 -0.96 -0.69 -2.73
N HIS A 19 -0.45 0.12 -1.82
CA HIS A 19 0.16 -0.37 -0.59
C HIS A 19 -0.93 -0.79 0.42
N ILE A 20 -2.01 0.00 0.52
CA ILE A 20 -3.18 -0.33 1.34
C ILE A 20 -3.78 -1.66 0.89
N SER A 21 -4.05 -1.83 -0.40
CA SER A 21 -4.64 -3.08 -0.95
C SER A 21 -3.81 -4.30 -0.62
N LYS A 22 -2.48 -4.19 -0.68
CA LYS A 22 -1.56 -5.29 -0.38
C LYS A 22 -1.64 -5.78 1.07
N ILE A 23 -1.99 -4.91 2.01
CA ILE A 23 -2.11 -5.25 3.43
C ILE A 23 -3.56 -5.62 3.76
N VAL A 24 -4.52 -4.88 3.20
CA VAL A 24 -5.96 -5.08 3.42
C VAL A 24 -6.42 -6.37 2.74
N ASP A 25 -6.19 -6.55 1.46
CA ASP A 25 -6.61 -7.74 0.68
C ASP A 25 -5.56 -8.86 0.73
N GLY A 26 -4.29 -8.51 0.94
CA GLY A 26 -3.17 -9.44 0.85
C GLY A 26 -2.63 -9.49 -0.58
N VAL A 27 -1.95 -10.59 -0.94
CA VAL A 27 -1.45 -10.77 -2.31
C VAL A 27 -1.84 -12.14 -2.81
N SER A 28 -2.79 -12.17 -3.74
CA SER A 28 -3.22 -13.39 -4.40
C SER A 28 -2.04 -14.12 -5.05
N GLY A 29 -1.93 -15.42 -4.83
CA GLY A 29 -0.83 -16.24 -5.33
C GLY A 29 0.44 -16.24 -4.48
N THR A 30 0.42 -15.59 -3.30
CA THR A 30 1.50 -15.68 -2.31
C THR A 30 0.97 -16.18 -0.96
N ALA A 31 1.87 -16.43 -0.02
CA ALA A 31 1.51 -16.77 1.36
C ALA A 31 1.04 -15.56 2.20
N MET A 32 1.01 -14.34 1.64
CA MET A 32 0.62 -13.14 2.37
C MET A 32 -0.92 -13.06 2.46
N GLN A 33 -1.43 -13.36 3.66
CA GLN A 33 -2.85 -13.25 4.00
C GLN A 33 -3.30 -11.78 4.13
N SER A 34 -4.61 -11.55 3.95
CA SER A 34 -5.27 -10.30 4.32
C SER A 34 -5.11 -10.00 5.82
N PHE A 35 -4.74 -8.76 6.15
CA PHE A 35 -4.72 -8.26 7.52
C PHE A 35 -5.95 -7.42 7.88
N ALA A 36 -6.88 -7.18 6.93
CA ALA A 36 -8.10 -6.40 7.17
C ALA A 36 -8.98 -6.94 8.30
N ASN A 37 -8.93 -8.26 8.54
CA ASN A 37 -9.67 -8.93 9.62
C ASN A 37 -8.87 -9.11 10.91
N GLN A 38 -7.55 -8.85 10.88
CA GLN A 38 -6.66 -9.07 12.02
C GLN A 38 -6.23 -7.77 12.69
N LEU A 39 -6.17 -6.69 11.91
CA LEU A 39 -5.73 -5.37 12.35
C LEU A 39 -6.85 -4.35 12.15
N THR A 40 -6.90 -3.37 13.06
CA THR A 40 -7.79 -2.22 12.90
C THR A 40 -7.27 -1.26 11.82
N ASP A 41 -8.16 -0.46 11.23
CA ASP A 41 -7.79 0.51 10.19
C ASP A 41 -6.67 1.48 10.64
N LYS A 42 -6.63 1.79 11.94
CA LYS A 42 -5.60 2.62 12.56
C LYS A 42 -4.24 1.91 12.63
N GLU A 43 -4.23 0.62 12.95
CA GLU A 43 -3.00 -0.17 12.99
C GLU A 43 -2.44 -0.38 11.58
N ILE A 44 -3.30 -0.65 10.60
CA ILE A 44 -2.92 -0.75 9.19
C ILE A 44 -2.30 0.58 8.72
N ALA A 45 -2.95 1.71 9.00
CA ALA A 45 -2.43 3.04 8.66
C ALA A 45 -1.06 3.32 9.30
N ALA A 46 -0.88 2.95 10.57
CA ALA A 46 0.39 3.12 11.28
C ALA A 46 1.51 2.24 10.70
N VAL A 47 1.22 0.99 10.35
CA VAL A 47 2.19 0.08 9.73
C VAL A 47 2.59 0.57 8.35
N ILE A 48 1.65 1.03 7.52
CA ILE A 48 1.95 1.58 6.19
C ILE A 48 2.79 2.84 6.31
N THR A 49 2.41 3.75 7.21
CA THR A 49 3.17 4.97 7.49
C THR A 49 4.59 4.63 7.92
N TYR A 50 4.75 3.68 8.84
CA TYR A 50 6.07 3.22 9.25
C TYR A 50 6.83 2.60 8.08
N GLN A 51 6.20 1.72 7.29
CA GLN A 51 6.84 1.03 6.18
C GLN A 51 7.34 2.02 5.11
N ARG A 52 6.57 3.06 4.78
CA ARG A 52 6.93 4.11 3.82
C ARG A 52 8.04 5.03 4.34
N ASN A 53 8.05 5.31 5.65
CA ASN A 53 9.05 6.18 6.28
C ASN A 53 10.25 5.41 6.87
N ALA A 54 10.24 4.08 6.76
CA ALA A 54 11.30 3.22 7.23
C ALA A 54 12.34 2.97 6.13
N TRP A 55 13.44 2.32 6.50
CA TRP A 55 14.56 1.99 5.61
C TRP A 55 15.16 3.21 4.88
N GLY A 56 15.16 4.38 5.53
CA GLY A 56 15.77 5.60 5.01
C GLY A 56 14.95 6.32 3.96
N ASN A 57 13.75 5.83 3.63
CA ASN A 57 12.75 6.57 2.88
C ASN A 57 12.16 7.62 3.82
N ASN A 58 12.38 8.90 3.54
CA ASN A 58 11.79 10.02 4.30
C ASN A 58 10.74 10.69 3.43
N THR A 59 9.75 9.92 3.00
CA THR A 59 8.66 10.41 2.14
C THR A 59 7.76 11.41 2.87
N GLY A 60 7.68 11.35 4.21
CA GLY A 60 6.81 12.22 4.99
C GLY A 60 5.32 11.90 4.80
N ASP A 61 5.02 10.77 4.17
CA ASP A 61 3.67 10.27 3.95
C ASP A 61 3.09 9.80 5.27
N VAL A 62 1.93 10.36 5.63
CA VAL A 62 1.19 9.95 6.83
C VAL A 62 -0.18 9.47 6.38
N ILE A 63 -0.42 8.18 6.58
CA ILE A 63 -1.67 7.54 6.22
C ILE A 63 -2.58 7.59 7.44
N GLN A 64 -3.83 7.98 7.25
CA GLN A 64 -4.81 8.02 8.33
C GLN A 64 -5.75 6.81 8.24
N ALA A 65 -6.37 6.47 9.37
CA ALA A 65 -7.38 5.41 9.40
C ALA A 65 -8.57 5.71 8.47
N SER A 66 -8.87 6.99 8.25
CA SER A 66 -9.90 7.43 7.29
C SER A 66 -9.58 7.05 5.86
N ASP A 67 -8.31 7.05 5.44
CA ASP A 67 -7.91 6.63 4.10
C ASP A 67 -8.10 5.13 3.90
N ILE A 68 -7.79 4.33 4.94
CA ILE A 68 -8.03 2.87 4.93
C ILE A 68 -9.53 2.57 4.89
N ASN A 69 -10.32 3.31 5.67
CA ASN A 69 -11.75 3.14 5.69
C ASN A 69 -12.38 3.54 4.34
N ALA A 70 -11.92 4.65 3.75
CA ALA A 70 -12.31 5.07 2.42
C ALA A 70 -11.98 3.98 1.38
N TYR A 71 -10.75 3.43 1.40
CA TYR A 71 -10.35 2.32 0.53
C TYR A 71 -11.29 1.11 0.66
N LYS A 72 -11.56 0.66 1.90
CA LYS A 72 -12.46 -0.47 2.17
C LYS A 72 -13.90 -0.20 1.73
N THR A 73 -14.35 1.05 1.80
CA THR A 73 -15.65 1.47 1.28
C THR A 73 -15.65 1.56 -0.25
N GLN A 74 -14.54 1.95 -0.89
CA GLN A 74 -14.42 2.06 -2.35
C GLN A 74 -14.40 0.68 -3.03
N GLU A 75 -13.87 -0.36 -2.37
CA GLU A 75 -13.87 -1.74 -2.87
C GLU A 75 -15.27 -2.38 -2.87
N ALA A 76 -16.26 -1.75 -2.21
CA ALA A 76 -17.66 -2.16 -2.25
C ALA A 76 -18.40 -1.70 -3.51
N GLU A 77 -17.79 -0.89 -4.38
CA GLU A 77 -18.30 -0.63 -5.72
C GLU A 77 -17.75 -1.73 -6.65
N PRO A 78 -18.59 -2.68 -7.10
CA PRO A 78 -18.14 -3.78 -7.92
C PRO A 78 -17.56 -3.18 -9.19
N SER A 79 -16.36 -3.61 -9.55
CA SER A 79 -15.82 -3.45 -10.89
C SER A 79 -16.77 -4.14 -11.89
N SER A 80 -17.85 -3.45 -12.25
CA SER A 80 -18.62 -3.67 -13.47
C SER A 80 -17.71 -3.30 -14.63
N LYS A 81 -16.84 -4.23 -15.02
CA LYS A 81 -16.49 -4.36 -16.42
C LYS A 81 -17.48 -5.34 -17.02
N GLU A 82 -18.60 -4.79 -17.48
CA GLU A 82 -19.37 -5.37 -18.56
C GLU A 82 -18.47 -5.55 -19.80
N LEU A 83 -18.82 -6.59 -20.57
CA LEU A 83 -18.35 -7.04 -21.89
C LEU A 83 -17.23 -8.09 -21.92
#